data_AF-A0A9E6MRI3-F1
#
_entry.id   AF-A0A9E6MRI3-F1
#
_cell.length_a   1.000
_cell.length_b   1.000
_cell.length_c   1.000
_cell.angle_alpha   90.00
_cell.angle_beta   90.00
_cell.angle_gamma   90.00
#
_symmetry.space_group_name_H-M   'P 1'
#
loop_
_entity.id
_entity.type
_entity.pdbx_description
1 polymer ?
#
loop_
_entity_poly.entity_id
_entity_poly.type
_entity_poly.pdbx_seq_one_letter_code
_entity_poly.pdbx_strand_id
1 'polypeptide(L)'
;MAENVEWTTRQVEVMRDNAHLGVEGVRRALKDACGIERTRDSIKMYASRNRISLRVQTRCPACGAPNVRLNKLTGLCRRCNYERNIEQQKVYSQMLEDERRLAEEAEDLDDMRRTYDMMRQRNSRFRRKHGLQTRKRDVKT
;
A
#
# COMPACT_ATOMS: atom_id res chain seq x y z
N MET A 1 -46.60 8.91 24.77
CA MET A 1 -46.85 7.85 23.79
C MET A 1 -45.73 7.95 22.76
N ALA A 2 -44.82 6.98 22.71
CA ALA A 2 -43.76 7.01 21.70
C ALA A 2 -44.43 6.74 20.34
N GLU A 3 -44.39 7.74 19.47
CA GLU A 3 -44.83 7.62 18.08
C GLU A 3 -44.16 6.40 17.46
N ASN A 4 -44.94 5.48 16.90
CA ASN A 4 -44.44 4.25 16.29
C ASN A 4 -43.79 4.61 14.95
N VAL A 5 -42.59 5.20 15.00
CA VAL A 5 -41.88 5.65 13.81
C VAL A 5 -41.58 4.42 12.96
N GLU A 6 -42.21 4.34 11.79
CA GLU A 6 -42.06 3.23 10.86
C GLU A 6 -40.62 3.12 10.35
N TRP A 7 -40.19 1.91 9.98
CA TRP A 7 -38.87 1.70 9.41
C TRP A 7 -38.86 2.11 7.94
N THR A 8 -38.11 3.16 7.62
CA THR A 8 -37.99 3.63 6.23
C THR A 8 -37.02 2.76 5.43
N THR A 9 -37.17 2.70 4.10
CA THR A 9 -36.25 1.99 3.19
C THR A 9 -34.80 2.37 3.44
N ARG A 10 -34.52 3.67 3.63
CA ARG A 10 -33.18 4.17 3.93
C ARG A 10 -32.61 3.62 5.23
N GLN A 11 -33.42 3.53 6.30
CA GLN A 11 -32.99 2.91 7.56
C GLN A 11 -32.69 1.41 7.38
N VAL A 12 -33.46 0.72 6.53
CA VAL A 12 -33.22 -0.70 6.24
C VAL A 12 -31.93 -0.92 5.46
N GLU A 13 -31.63 -0.08 4.46
CA GLU A 13 -30.36 -0.11 3.73
C GLU A 13 -29.17 0.09 4.68
N VAL A 14 -29.23 1.16 5.49
CA VAL A 14 -28.18 1.45 6.49
C VAL A 14 -28.00 0.29 7.46
N MET A 15 -29.10 -0.34 7.91
CA MET A 15 -29.02 -1.54 8.74
C MET A 15 -28.32 -2.69 8.01
N ARG A 16 -28.65 -2.97 6.75
CA ARG A 16 -28.05 -4.08 5.98
C ARG A 16 -26.57 -3.87 5.76
N ASP A 17 -26.17 -2.67 5.36
CA ASP A 17 -24.78 -2.32 5.08
C ASP A 17 -23.91 -2.44 6.34
N ASN A 18 -24.48 -2.13 7.51
CA ASN A 18 -23.77 -2.10 8.78
C ASN A 18 -24.05 -3.32 9.68
N ALA A 19 -24.83 -4.30 9.22
CA ALA A 19 -25.24 -5.45 10.04
C ALA A 19 -24.05 -6.25 10.60
N HIS A 20 -22.95 -6.30 9.83
CA HIS A 20 -21.70 -6.96 10.20
C HIS A 20 -20.98 -6.32 11.39
N LEU A 21 -21.35 -5.11 11.80
CA LEU A 21 -20.83 -4.42 12.98
C LEU A 21 -21.64 -4.72 14.25
N GLY A 22 -22.72 -5.49 14.12
CA GLY A 22 -23.64 -5.81 15.20
C GLY A 22 -24.59 -4.66 15.56
N VAL A 23 -25.40 -4.89 16.60
CA VAL A 23 -26.50 -3.97 16.98
C VAL A 23 -26.02 -2.55 17.28
N GLU A 24 -24.85 -2.40 17.92
CA GLU A 24 -24.30 -1.09 18.26
C GLU A 24 -23.76 -0.34 17.05
N GLY A 25 -23.10 -1.07 16.15
CA GLY A 25 -22.63 -0.50 14.89
C GLY A 25 -23.81 -0.02 14.04
N VAL A 26 -24.87 -0.82 13.94
CA VAL A 26 -26.11 -0.43 13.27
C VAL A 26 -26.77 0.78 13.93
N ARG A 27 -26.89 0.81 15.26
CA ARG A 27 -27.47 1.94 15.98
C ARG A 27 -26.71 3.24 15.69
N ARG A 28 -25.38 3.18 15.72
CA ARG A 28 -24.52 4.32 15.38
C ARG A 28 -24.70 4.74 13.93
N ALA A 29 -24.67 3.79 12.99
CA ALA A 29 -24.85 4.07 11.57
C ALA A 29 -26.22 4.70 11.27
N LEU A 30 -27.29 4.26 11.94
CA LEU A 30 -28.62 4.86 11.82
C LEU A 30 -28.65 6.31 12.33
N LYS A 31 -27.97 6.58 13.45
CA LYS A 31 -27.84 7.93 13.99
C LYS A 31 -27.07 8.83 13.02
N ASP A 32 -25.93 8.35 12.52
CA ASP A 32 -25.03 9.12 11.67
C ASP A 32 -25.62 9.36 10.27
N ALA A 33 -26.25 8.34 9.67
CA ALA A 33 -26.73 8.41 8.28
C ALA A 33 -28.19 8.87 8.14
N CYS A 34 -29.03 8.64 9.15
CA CYS A 34 -30.47 8.94 9.10
C CYS A 34 -30.91 9.94 10.18
N GLY A 35 -30.02 10.38 11.07
CA GLY A 35 -30.36 11.30 12.16
C GLY A 35 -31.29 10.69 13.23
N ILE A 36 -31.52 9.38 13.21
CA ILE A 36 -32.48 8.69 14.07
C ILE A 36 -31.75 7.71 14.98
N GLU A 37 -32.11 7.75 16.26
CA GLU A 37 -31.63 6.79 17.24
C GLU A 37 -32.73 5.74 17.53
N ARG A 38 -32.49 4.49 17.13
CA ARG A 38 -33.34 3.36 17.47
C ARG A 38 -32.82 2.64 18.72
N THR A 39 -33.73 2.08 19.50
CA THR A 39 -33.34 1.23 20.64
C THR A 39 -32.73 -0.09 20.14
N ARG A 40 -31.85 -0.68 20.95
CA ARG A 40 -31.23 -1.99 20.67
C ARG A 40 -32.28 -3.06 20.36
N ASP A 41 -33.36 -3.09 21.12
CA ASP A 41 -34.41 -4.11 20.99
C ASP A 41 -35.25 -3.89 19.73
N SER A 42 -35.56 -2.64 19.37
CA SER A 42 -36.21 -2.31 18.10
C SER A 42 -35.39 -2.80 16.91
N ILE A 43 -34.07 -2.55 16.92
CA ILE A 43 -33.14 -3.01 15.89
C ILE A 43 -33.12 -4.54 15.82
N LYS A 44 -32.96 -5.24 16.96
CA LYS A 44 -32.93 -6.71 17.00
C LYS A 44 -34.22 -7.34 16.51
N MET A 45 -35.37 -6.85 16.98
CA MET A 45 -36.68 -7.34 16.54
C MET A 45 -36.87 -7.17 15.04
N TYR A 46 -36.55 -5.97 14.52
CA TYR A 46 -36.71 -5.68 13.10
C TYR A 46 -35.76 -6.54 12.25
N ALA A 47 -34.49 -6.64 12.63
CA ALA A 47 -33.50 -7.46 11.95
C ALA A 47 -33.91 -8.93 11.91
N SER A 48 -34.40 -9.48 13.03
CA SER A 48 -34.88 -10.86 13.11
C SER A 48 -36.07 -11.11 12.17
N ARG A 49 -37.06 -10.22 12.16
CA ARG A 49 -38.24 -10.33 11.29
C ARG A 49 -37.88 -10.23 9.80
N ASN A 50 -36.83 -9.48 9.47
CA ASN A 50 -36.39 -9.23 8.11
C ASN A 50 -35.17 -10.08 7.67
N ARG A 51 -34.80 -11.10 8.46
CA ARG A 51 -33.68 -12.02 8.17
C ARG A 51 -32.32 -11.32 7.97
N ILE A 52 -32.08 -10.23 8.69
CA ILE A 52 -30.81 -9.51 8.69
C ILE A 52 -29.96 -10.02 9.85
N SER A 53 -28.83 -10.68 9.55
CA SER A 53 -27.93 -11.18 10.59
C SER A 53 -27.10 -10.04 11.19
N LEU A 54 -27.30 -9.76 12.48
CA LEU A 54 -26.50 -8.80 13.26
C LEU A 54 -25.26 -9.44 13.90
N ARG A 55 -24.80 -10.60 13.40
CA ARG A 55 -23.58 -11.23 13.90
C ARG A 55 -22.40 -10.34 13.54
N VAL A 56 -21.58 -9.99 14.54
CA VAL A 56 -20.34 -9.24 14.29
C VAL A 56 -19.41 -10.10 13.44
N GLN A 57 -18.96 -9.54 12.32
CA GLN A 57 -18.05 -10.17 11.36
C GLN A 57 -16.89 -9.23 11.07
N THR A 58 -15.67 -9.74 11.18
CA THR A 58 -14.49 -9.03 10.67
C THR A 58 -14.58 -8.96 9.16
N ARG A 59 -14.49 -7.76 8.58
CA ARG A 59 -14.46 -7.57 7.12
C ARG A 59 -13.18 -6.90 6.69
N CYS A 60 -12.65 -7.29 5.53
CA CYS A 60 -11.56 -6.55 4.91
C CYS A 60 -12.06 -5.17 4.47
N PRO A 61 -11.42 -4.06 4.86
CA PRO A 61 -11.86 -2.73 4.45
C PRO A 61 -11.68 -2.48 2.94
N ALA A 62 -10.70 -3.13 2.30
CA ALA A 62 -10.44 -2.93 0.88
C ALA A 62 -11.39 -3.71 -0.05
N CYS A 63 -11.76 -4.95 0.32
CA CYS A 63 -12.53 -5.81 -0.58
C CYS A 63 -13.83 -6.36 0.02
N GLY A 64 -14.17 -5.99 1.26
CA GLY A 64 -15.39 -6.42 1.93
C GLY A 64 -15.43 -7.89 2.35
N ALA A 65 -14.39 -8.68 2.08
CA ALA A 65 -14.36 -10.11 2.36
C ALA A 65 -14.67 -10.40 3.85
N PRO A 66 -15.71 -11.20 4.15
CA PRO A 66 -16.14 -11.45 5.52
C PRO A 66 -15.33 -12.55 6.21
N ASN A 67 -15.23 -12.45 7.54
CA ASN A 67 -14.56 -13.39 8.45
C ASN A 67 -13.12 -13.73 8.08
N VAL A 68 -12.40 -12.76 7.50
CA VAL A 68 -10.99 -12.93 7.14
C VAL A 68 -10.08 -12.49 8.28
N ARG A 69 -8.95 -13.19 8.43
CA ARG A 69 -7.87 -12.76 9.31
C ARG A 69 -7.18 -11.54 8.68
N LEU A 70 -7.24 -10.41 9.37
CA LEU A 70 -6.55 -9.20 8.95
C LEU A 70 -5.09 -9.23 9.41
N ASN A 71 -4.20 -8.73 8.56
CA ASN A 71 -2.82 -8.49 8.93
C ASN A 71 -2.76 -7.40 10.02
N LYS A 72 -1.97 -7.62 11.08
CA LYS A 72 -1.90 -6.71 12.23
C LYS A 72 -1.34 -5.33 11.88
N LEU A 73 -0.44 -5.26 10.90
CA LEU A 73 0.22 -4.02 10.49
C LEU A 73 -0.64 -3.23 9.50
N THR A 74 -1.17 -3.91 8.48
CA THR A 74 -1.86 -3.23 7.37
C THR A 74 -3.37 -3.21 7.50
N GLY A 75 -3.96 -4.02 8.40
CA GLY A 75 -5.40 -4.13 8.54
C GLY A 75 -6.10 -4.76 7.33
N LEU A 76 -5.34 -5.36 6.39
CA LEU A 76 -5.87 -5.94 5.16
C LEU A 76 -5.96 -7.47 5.25
N CYS A 77 -6.87 -8.05 4.49
CA CYS A 77 -6.87 -9.49 4.26
C CYS A 77 -5.63 -9.91 3.46
N ARG A 78 -5.33 -11.21 3.46
CA ARG A 78 -4.15 -11.77 2.79
C ARG A 78 -4.03 -11.35 1.32
N ARG A 79 -5.13 -11.42 0.54
CA ARG A 79 -5.15 -11.05 -0.89
C ARG A 79 -4.80 -9.57 -1.09
N CYS A 80 -5.55 -8.66 -0.46
CA CYS A 80 -5.32 -7.22 -0.62
C CYS A 80 -3.96 -6.78 -0.07
N ASN A 81 -3.44 -7.46 0.95
CA ASN A 81 -2.09 -7.21 1.44
C ASN A 81 -1.02 -7.58 0.40
N TYR A 82 -1.18 -8.70 -0.31
CA TYR A 82 -0.28 -9.08 -1.40
C TYR A 82 -0.38 -8.13 -2.59
N GLU A 83 -1.58 -7.73 -2.99
CA GLU A 83 -1.76 -6.74 -4.07
C GLU A 83 -1.03 -5.44 -3.76
N ARG A 84 -1.20 -4.92 -2.53
CA ARG A 84 -0.44 -3.76 -2.06
C ARG A 84 1.07 -3.99 -2.11
N ASN A 85 1.55 -5.15 -1.66
CA ASN A 85 2.98 -5.47 -1.68
C ASN A 85 3.54 -5.57 -3.10
N ILE A 86 2.78 -6.15 -4.04
CA ILE A 86 3.17 -6.25 -5.45
C ILE A 86 3.35 -4.84 -6.03
N GLU A 87 2.40 -3.94 -5.78
CA GLU A 87 2.49 -2.57 -6.27
C GLU A 87 3.71 -1.84 -5.68
N GLN A 88 3.96 -2.01 -4.38
CA GLN A 88 5.17 -1.47 -3.74
C GLN A 88 6.46 -2.02 -4.38
N GLN A 89 6.50 -3.31 -4.71
CA GLN A 89 7.67 -3.93 -5.34
C GLN A 89 7.88 -3.43 -6.77
N LYS A 90 6.82 -3.14 -7.53
CA LYS A 90 6.95 -2.54 -8.87
C LYS A 90 7.59 -1.16 -8.81
N VAL A 91 7.09 -0.29 -7.93
CA VAL A 91 7.65 1.07 -7.74
C VAL A 91 9.11 0.98 -7.32
N TYR A 92 9.44 0.08 -6.40
CA TYR A 92 10.81 -0.12 -5.96
C TYR A 92 11.72 -0.65 -7.08
N SER A 93 11.24 -1.59 -7.89
CA SER A 93 12.01 -2.14 -9.02
C SER A 93 12.29 -1.05 -10.05
N GLN A 94 11.30 -0.23 -10.39
CA GLN A 94 11.48 0.90 -11.31
C GLN A 94 12.51 1.90 -10.80
N MET A 95 12.47 2.23 -9.50
CA MET A 95 13.47 3.10 -8.88
C MET A 95 14.89 2.54 -9.02
N LEU A 96 15.08 1.23 -8.80
CA LEU A 96 16.38 0.58 -8.96
C LEU A 96 16.86 0.57 -10.42
N GLU A 97 15.96 0.35 -11.37
CA GLU A 97 16.27 0.41 -12.81
C GLU A 97 16.69 1.83 -13.22
N ASP A 98 16.01 2.85 -12.71
CA ASP A 98 16.35 4.25 -12.97
C ASP A 98 17.72 4.61 -12.36
N GLU A 99 17.99 4.19 -11.12
CA GLU A 99 19.31 4.37 -10.47
C GLU A 99 20.43 3.68 -11.25
N ARG A 100 20.19 2.46 -11.75
CA ARG A 100 21.13 1.74 -12.62
C ARG A 100 21.38 2.50 -13.92
N ARG A 101 20.31 2.91 -14.60
CA ARG A 101 20.39 3.64 -15.86
C ARG A 101 21.18 4.93 -15.71
N LEU A 102 20.90 5.71 -14.66
CA LEU A 102 21.66 6.94 -14.37
C LEU A 102 23.15 6.68 -14.13
N ALA A 103 23.52 5.54 -13.54
CA ALA A 103 24.92 5.20 -13.32
C ALA A 103 25.65 4.69 -14.58
N GLU A 104 24.93 4.01 -15.49
CA GLU A 104 25.49 3.37 -16.69
C GLU A 104 25.39 4.23 -17.95
N GLU A 105 24.46 5.18 -17.99
CA GLU A 105 24.18 6.07 -19.11
C GLU A 105 24.35 7.54 -18.72
N ALA A 106 25.14 7.83 -17.68
CA ALA A 106 25.39 9.21 -17.30
C ALA A 106 25.99 9.97 -18.50
N GLU A 107 25.43 11.14 -18.82
CA GLU A 107 25.78 11.92 -20.01
C GLU A 107 27.27 12.32 -20.03
N ASP A 108 27.88 12.37 -18.85
CA ASP A 108 29.30 12.66 -18.66
C ASP A 108 30.22 11.44 -18.76
N LEU A 109 29.72 10.21 -18.92
CA LEU A 109 30.57 9.01 -19.01
C LEU A 109 31.55 9.07 -20.18
N ASP A 110 31.09 9.52 -21.35
CA ASP A 110 31.96 9.66 -22.52
C ASP A 110 33.00 10.76 -22.31
N ASP A 111 32.64 11.86 -21.67
CA ASP A 111 33.57 12.94 -21.36
C ASP A 111 34.55 12.56 -20.24
N MET A 112 34.11 11.82 -19.23
CA MET A 112 34.96 11.21 -18.22
C MET A 112 35.95 10.23 -18.85
N ARG A 113 35.49 9.40 -19.78
CA ARG A 113 36.34 8.45 -20.52
C ARG A 113 37.37 9.19 -21.37
N ARG A 114 36.96 10.20 -22.14
CA ARG A 114 37.89 11.04 -22.93
C ARG A 114 38.93 11.72 -22.05
N THR A 115 38.49 12.27 -20.92
CA THR A 115 39.38 12.93 -19.94
C THR A 115 40.37 11.94 -19.34
N TYR A 116 39.90 10.75 -18.96
CA TYR A 116 40.75 9.67 -18.49
C TYR A 116 41.80 9.26 -19.54
N ASP A 117 41.38 9.06 -20.79
CA ASP A 117 42.27 8.66 -21.88
C ASP A 117 43.31 9.75 -22.20
N MET A 118 42.92 11.02 -22.22
CA MET A 118 43.85 12.15 -22.36
C MET A 118 44.90 12.15 -21.24
N MET A 119 44.47 12.03 -19.98
CA MET A 119 45.38 12.02 -18.83
C MET A 119 46.30 10.81 -18.86
N ARG A 120 45.77 9.63 -19.20
CA ARG A 120 46.55 8.40 -19.37
C ARG A 120 47.63 8.57 -20.44
N GLN A 121 47.29 9.12 -21.60
CA GLN A 121 48.24 9.37 -22.67
C GLN A 121 49.30 10.41 -22.29
N ARG A 122 48.89 11.52 -21.67
CA ARG A 122 49.81 12.55 -21.16
C ARG A 122 50.82 11.95 -20.18
N ASN A 123 50.34 11.16 -19.21
CA ASN A 123 51.19 10.49 -18.22
C ASN A 123 52.14 9.48 -18.88
N SER A 124 51.67 8.71 -19.87
CA SER A 124 52.53 7.80 -20.64
C SER A 124 53.66 8.54 -21.36
N ARG A 125 53.34 9.65 -22.05
CA ARG A 125 54.34 10.50 -22.74
C ARG A 125 55.33 11.11 -21.76
N PHE A 126 54.85 11.64 -20.64
CA PHE A 126 55.70 12.22 -19.59
C PHE A 126 56.68 11.18 -19.04
N ARG A 127 56.20 9.97 -18.74
CA ARG A 127 57.06 8.89 -18.25
C ARG A 127 58.13 8.50 -19.26
N ARG A 128 57.78 8.38 -20.54
CA ARG A 128 58.75 8.10 -21.61
C ARG A 128 59.80 9.20 -21.75
N LYS A 129 59.36 10.47 -21.76
CA LYS A 129 60.25 11.65 -21.85
C LYS A 129 61.28 11.68 -20.71
N HIS A 130 60.87 11.29 -19.51
CA HIS A 130 61.69 11.36 -18.30
C HIS A 130 62.29 10.00 -17.87
N GLY A 131 62.23 8.97 -18.72
CA GLY A 131 62.81 7.66 -18.42
C GLY A 131 62.21 6.94 -17.19
N LEU A 132 60.99 7.31 -16.78
CA LEU A 132 60.37 6.82 -15.55
C LEU A 132 59.79 5.41 -15.76
N GLN A 133 60.22 4.45 -14.94
CA GLN A 133 59.74 3.08 -14.99
C GLN A 133 58.23 2.97 -14.74
N THR A 134 57.59 1.95 -15.32
CA THR A 134 56.18 1.67 -15.04
C THR A 134 56.15 1.01 -13.69
N ARG A 135 55.47 1.59 -12.70
CA ARG A 135 55.09 0.83 -11.52
C ARG A 135 54.16 -0.29 -11.99
N LYS A 136 54.67 -1.51 -12.16
CA LYS A 136 53.84 -2.70 -12.13
C LYS A 136 53.22 -2.70 -10.73
N ARG A 137 51.90 -2.57 -10.63
CA ARG A 137 51.23 -2.93 -9.38
C ARG A 137 51.29 -4.44 -9.33
N ASP A 138 52.16 -4.99 -8.51
CA ASP A 138 52.10 -6.39 -8.12
C ASP A 138 50.80 -6.55 -7.32
N VAL A 139 49.70 -6.83 -8.01
CA VAL A 139 48.49 -7.31 -7.35
C VAL A 139 48.74 -8.79 -7.10
N LYS A 140 49.27 -9.11 -5.92
CA LYS A 140 49.17 -10.46 -5.36
C LYS A 140 47.68 -10.73 -5.14
N THR A 141 47.11 -11.60 -5.95
CA THR A 141 45.85 -12.29 -5.68
C THR A 141 46.03 -13.25 -4.51
#